data_AF-A0A832ACZ4-F1
#
_entry.id   AF-A0A832ACZ4-F1
#
_cell.length_a   1.000
_cell.length_b   1.000
_cell.length_c   1.000
_cell.angle_alpha   90.00
_cell.angle_beta   90.00
_cell.angle_gamma   90.00
#
_symmetry.space_group_name_H-M   'P 1'
#
loop_
_entity.id
_entity.type
_entity.pdbx_description
1 polymer ?
#
loop_
_entity_poly.entity_id
_entity_poly.type
_entity_poly.pdbx_seq_one_letter_code
_entity_poly.pdbx_strand_id
1 'polypeptide(L)'
;YNNDPIRNDGFESNHSGGILGGISNGDAINLNIYFKPTPSIFKEQHTTTTHDEEVDFALKGRHDPCVAIRGSVVCEAMAALVLADMALLNMGRTIEGLKKYYS
;
A
#
# COMPACT_ATOMS: atom_id res chain seq x y z
N TYR A 1 -10.13 16.96 -15.45
CA TYR A 1 -8.97 16.69 -16.30
C TYR A 1 -8.08 15.73 -15.54
N ASN A 2 -7.77 14.55 -16.11
CA ASN A 2 -7.01 13.48 -15.43
C ASN A 2 -5.60 13.29 -16.01
N ASN A 3 -5.33 13.88 -17.17
CA ASN A 3 -4.05 13.72 -17.84
C ASN A 3 -3.00 14.59 -17.13
N ASP A 4 -1.78 14.06 -17.04
CA ASP A 4 -0.61 14.79 -16.58
C ASP A 4 0.19 15.26 -17.81
N PRO A 5 0.14 16.56 -18.19
CA PRO A 5 0.91 17.09 -19.31
C PRO A 5 2.42 17.03 -19.03
N ILE A 6 3.24 16.92 -20.07
CA ILE A 6 4.71 16.87 -19.96
C ILE A 6 5.32 18.11 -20.61
N ARG A 7 6.26 18.74 -19.91
CA ARG A 7 7.12 19.84 -20.36
C ARG A 7 8.59 19.46 -20.19
N ASN A 8 9.48 20.40 -20.49
CA ASN A 8 10.92 20.16 -20.47
C ASN A 8 11.47 19.79 -19.08
N ASP A 9 10.77 20.18 -18.01
CA ASP A 9 11.10 19.94 -16.61
C ASP A 9 10.43 18.70 -16.00
N GLY A 10 9.50 18.06 -16.73
CA GLY A 10 8.79 16.85 -16.27
C GLY A 10 7.28 16.95 -16.45
N PHE A 11 6.54 16.20 -15.62
CA PHE A 11 5.08 16.28 -15.58
C PHE A 11 4.62 17.56 -14.86
N GLU A 12 3.62 18.27 -15.42
CA GLU A 12 3.05 19.49 -14.82
C GLU A 12 2.10 19.18 -13.64
N SER A 13 1.68 17.92 -13.49
CA SER A 13 0.81 17.43 -12.40
C SER A 13 1.06 15.94 -12.13
N ASN A 14 0.53 15.42 -11.02
CA ASN A 14 0.72 14.03 -10.60
C ASN A 14 -0.63 13.34 -10.25
N HIS A 15 -1.59 13.40 -11.18
CA HIS A 15 -2.88 12.70 -11.04
C HIS A 15 -2.72 11.18 -11.15
N SER A 16 -1.73 10.72 -11.91
CA SER A 16 -1.32 9.31 -12.00
C SER A 16 -0.69 8.76 -10.72
N GLY A 17 -0.34 9.62 -9.76
CA GLY A 17 0.17 9.20 -8.44
C GLY A 17 1.55 8.53 -8.51
N GLY A 18 2.40 8.99 -9.43
CA GLY A 18 3.77 8.53 -9.61
C GLY A 18 3.91 7.23 -10.42
N ILE A 19 2.79 6.64 -10.86
CA ILE A 19 2.76 5.36 -11.59
C ILE A 19 1.94 5.54 -12.88
N LEU A 20 2.63 5.45 -14.02
CA LEU A 20 2.02 5.55 -15.35
C LEU A 20 2.23 4.24 -16.11
N GLY A 21 1.15 3.58 -16.54
CA GLY A 21 1.22 2.30 -17.25
C GLY A 21 1.83 1.16 -16.42
N GLY A 22 1.77 1.25 -15.09
CA GLY A 22 2.34 0.26 -14.17
C GLY A 22 3.83 0.43 -13.88
N ILE A 23 4.45 1.52 -14.33
CA ILE A 23 5.88 1.84 -14.11
C ILE A 23 5.98 3.21 -13.44
N SER A 24 6.99 3.41 -12.59
CA SER A 24 7.24 4.73 -12.00
C SER A 24 7.56 5.76 -13.09
N ASN A 25 6.90 6.91 -13.04
CA ASN A 25 7.05 7.99 -14.04
C ASN A 25 8.11 9.04 -13.65
N GLY A 26 8.62 9.00 -12.41
CA GLY A 26 9.60 9.93 -11.85
C GLY A 26 9.03 10.87 -10.78
N ASP A 27 7.71 11.03 -10.70
CA ASP A 27 7.05 11.81 -9.65
C ASP A 27 6.93 11.02 -8.34
N ALA A 28 6.50 11.70 -7.27
CA ALA A 28 6.19 11.07 -6.00
C ALA A 28 5.08 10.01 -6.15
N ILE A 29 5.32 8.80 -5.63
CA ILE A 29 4.32 7.73 -5.60
C ILE A 29 3.31 8.02 -4.49
N ASN A 30 2.05 8.18 -4.87
CA ASN A 30 0.95 8.49 -3.95
C ASN A 30 0.05 7.27 -3.74
N LEU A 31 -0.10 6.85 -2.48
CA LEU A 31 -0.92 5.68 -2.11
C LEU A 31 -2.00 6.10 -1.11
N ASN A 32 -3.25 5.75 -1.40
CA ASN A 32 -4.38 5.92 -0.48
C ASN A 32 -4.84 4.55 0.03
N ILE A 33 -4.79 4.36 1.35
CA ILE A 33 -5.14 3.10 1.99
C ILE A 33 -6.38 3.31 2.86
N TYR A 34 -7.40 2.50 2.65
CA TYR A 34 -8.65 2.54 3.39
C TYR A 34 -8.75 1.33 4.31
N PHE A 35 -8.88 1.59 5.61
CA PHE A 35 -9.04 0.56 6.62
C PHE A 35 -10.51 0.50 7.04
N LYS A 36 -11.07 -0.71 7.12
CA LYS A 36 -12.35 -0.89 7.80
C LYS A 36 -12.19 -0.60 9.31
N PRO A 37 -13.26 -0.22 10.02
CA PRO A 37 -13.23 -0.10 11.47
C PRO A 37 -12.80 -1.40 12.14
N THR A 38 -12.22 -1.30 13.34
CA THR A 38 -11.81 -2.47 14.12
C THR A 38 -13.04 -3.36 14.39
N PRO A 39 -13.00 -4.65 14.01
CA PRO A 39 -14.17 -5.54 14.16
C PRO A 39 -14.47 -5.91 15.62
N SER A 40 -13.45 -6.01 16.45
CA SER A 40 -13.60 -6.32 17.88
C SER A 40 -13.90 -5.06 18.67
N ILE A 41 -15.18 -4.88 19.02
CA ILE A 41 -15.67 -3.74 19.80
C ILE A 41 -16.38 -4.21 21.08
N PHE A 42 -16.56 -3.30 22.04
CA PHE A 42 -17.19 -3.60 23.33
C PHE A 42 -18.70 -3.84 23.29
N LYS A 43 -19.33 -3.71 22.13
CA LYS A 43 -20.77 -3.99 21.97
C LYS A 43 -20.96 -5.49 21.80
N GLU A 44 -22.10 -5.99 22.28
CA GLU A 44 -22.55 -7.34 21.96
C GLU A 44 -22.72 -7.48 20.45
N GLN A 45 -22.29 -8.63 19.92
CA GLN A 45 -22.32 -8.95 18.50
C GLN A 45 -22.90 -10.35 18.32
N HIS A 46 -23.81 -10.50 17.36
CA HIS A 46 -24.37 -11.80 16.97
C HIS A 46 -23.44 -12.47 15.97
N THR A 47 -23.04 -13.72 16.24
CA THR A 47 -22.15 -14.48 15.36
C THR A 47 -22.40 -15.98 15.52
N THR A 48 -21.60 -16.80 14.83
CA THR A 48 -21.67 -18.27 14.90
C THR A 48 -20.34 -18.86 15.32
N THR A 49 -20.38 -20.01 15.98
CA THR A 49 -19.17 -20.79 16.30
C THR A 49 -18.71 -21.61 15.09
N THR A 50 -17.54 -22.26 15.20
CA THR A 50 -17.05 -23.22 14.20
C THR A 50 -17.89 -24.51 14.10
N HIS A 51 -18.88 -24.67 14.98
CA HIS A 51 -19.84 -25.79 14.98
C HIS A 51 -21.24 -25.37 14.50
N ASP A 52 -21.35 -24.20 13.85
CA ASP A 52 -22.59 -23.63 13.31
C ASP A 52 -23.67 -23.32 14.38
N GLU A 53 -23.25 -23.04 15.62
CA GLU A 53 -24.14 -22.64 16.70
C GLU A 53 -24.19 -21.10 16.81
N GLU A 54 -25.40 -20.52 16.88
CA GLU A 54 -25.61 -19.09 17.09
C GLU A 54 -25.19 -18.67 18.51
N VAL A 55 -24.46 -17.57 18.62
CA VAL A 55 -23.98 -17.04 19.90
C VAL A 55 -23.99 -15.50 19.92
N ASP A 56 -24.46 -14.97 21.05
CA ASP A 56 -24.32 -13.56 21.39
C ASP A 56 -22.99 -13.35 22.10
N PHE A 57 -22.07 -12.64 21.44
CA PHE A 57 -20.70 -12.50 21.91
C PHE A 57 -20.39 -11.07 22.32
N ALA A 58 -20.06 -10.90 23.60
CA ALA A 58 -19.58 -9.64 24.17
C ALA A 58 -18.07 -9.74 24.46
N LEU A 59 -17.27 -9.02 23.67
CA LEU A 59 -15.82 -8.95 23.85
C LEU A 59 -15.46 -8.19 25.13
N LYS A 60 -14.54 -8.77 25.93
CA LYS A 60 -13.96 -8.15 27.12
C LYS A 60 -12.50 -7.77 26.87
N GLY A 61 -12.07 -6.63 27.40
CA GLY A 61 -10.68 -6.16 27.35
C GLY A 61 -10.47 -4.97 26.41
N ARG A 62 -9.26 -4.40 26.37
CA ARG A 62 -8.97 -3.24 25.52
C ARG A 62 -8.68 -3.69 24.09
N HIS A 63 -9.39 -3.08 23.15
CA HIS A 63 -9.19 -3.27 21.71
C HIS A 63 -8.77 -1.96 21.05
N ASP A 64 -8.13 -2.07 19.90
CA ASP A 64 -7.70 -0.90 19.13
C ASP A 64 -8.93 -0.15 18.62
N PRO A 65 -9.14 1.12 19.00
CA PRO A 65 -10.27 1.89 18.46
C PRO A 65 -10.11 2.22 16.97
N CYS A 66 -8.88 2.19 16.43
CA CYS A 66 -8.59 2.53 15.05
C CYS A 66 -7.31 1.81 14.55
N VAL A 67 -7.50 0.65 13.90
CA VAL A 67 -6.39 -0.13 13.32
C VAL A 67 -5.57 0.64 12.27
N ALA A 68 -6.14 1.68 11.64
CA ALA A 68 -5.49 2.44 10.59
C ALA A 68 -4.21 3.14 11.06
N ILE A 69 -4.16 3.56 12.34
CA ILE A 69 -3.00 4.27 12.90
C ILE A 69 -1.77 3.37 12.84
N ARG A 70 -1.88 2.14 13.39
CA ARG A 70 -0.79 1.16 13.33
C ARG A 70 -0.62 0.57 11.93
N GLY A 71 -1.71 0.41 11.20
CA GLY A 71 -1.70 -0.08 9.81
C GLY A 71 -0.90 0.81 8.87
N SER A 72 -0.92 2.13 9.06
CA SER A 72 -0.19 3.09 8.21
C SER A 72 1.33 2.82 8.20
N VAL A 73 1.91 2.53 9.36
CA VAL A 73 3.34 2.19 9.50
C VAL A 73 3.67 0.89 8.77
N VAL A 74 2.77 -0.11 8.84
CA VAL A 74 2.94 -1.35 8.10
C VAL A 74 2.86 -1.11 6.60
N CYS A 75 1.92 -0.28 6.12
CA CYS A 75 1.82 0.07 4.71
C CYS A 75 3.07 0.78 4.19
N GLU A 76 3.66 1.69 4.97
CA GLU A 76 4.91 2.35 4.62
C GLU A 76 6.07 1.33 4.50
N ALA A 77 6.23 0.45 5.48
CA ALA A 77 7.24 -0.60 5.44
C ALA A 77 7.06 -1.53 4.23
N MET A 78 5.81 -1.92 3.93
CA MET A 78 5.50 -2.74 2.76
C MET A 78 5.80 -2.02 1.44
N ALA A 79 5.49 -0.72 1.35
CA ALA A 79 5.83 0.08 0.17
C ALA A 79 7.36 0.14 -0.02
N ALA A 80 8.13 0.32 1.05
CA ALA A 80 9.59 0.32 0.99
C ALA A 80 10.15 -1.03 0.50
N LEU A 81 9.61 -2.15 1.00
CA LEU A 81 10.00 -3.49 0.55
C LEU A 81 9.73 -3.69 -0.95
N VAL A 82 8.53 -3.31 -1.42
CA VAL A 82 8.16 -3.43 -2.84
C VAL A 82 9.05 -2.54 -3.71
N LEU A 83 9.32 -1.30 -3.30
CA LEU A 83 10.19 -0.39 -4.06
C LEU A 83 11.63 -0.90 -4.11
N ALA A 84 12.15 -1.47 -3.02
CA ALA A 84 13.48 -2.08 -3.01
C ALA A 84 13.56 -3.27 -3.97
N ASP A 85 12.57 -4.16 -3.97
CA ASP A 85 12.51 -5.28 -4.91
C ASP A 85 12.44 -4.81 -6.37
N MET A 86 11.56 -3.86 -6.68
CA MET A 86 11.44 -3.30 -8.02
C MET A 86 12.73 -2.60 -8.47
N ALA A 87 13.42 -1.91 -7.56
CA ALA A 87 14.71 -1.29 -7.86
C ALA A 87 15.76 -2.36 -8.24
N LEU A 88 15.82 -3.46 -7.49
CA LEU A 88 16.75 -4.56 -7.76
C LEU A 88 16.46 -5.24 -9.11
N LEU A 89 15.19 -5.55 -9.39
CA LEU A 89 14.77 -6.12 -10.68
C LEU A 89 15.10 -5.19 -11.86
N ASN A 90 14.99 -3.88 -11.66
CA ASN A 90 15.28 -2.88 -12.70
C ASN A 90 16.78 -2.70 -12.99
N MET A 91 17.69 -3.12 -12.11
CA MET A 91 19.14 -2.95 -12.32
C MET A 91 19.65 -3.66 -13.58
N GLY A 92 19.05 -4.80 -13.94
CA GLY A 92 19.42 -5.60 -15.10
C GLY A 92 18.72 -5.20 -16.41
N ARG A 93 17.94 -4.11 -16.44
CA ARG A 93 17.05 -3.80 -17.57
C ARG A 93 17.77 -3.45 -18.89
N THR A 94 19.03 -2.99 -18.81
CA THR A 94 19.82 -2.57 -19.97
C THR A 94 21.15 -3.30 -20.03
N ILE A 95 21.61 -3.61 -21.25
CA ILE A 95 22.91 -4.24 -21.48
C ILE A 95 24.08 -3.37 -21.03
N GLU A 96 23.93 -2.04 -21.14
CA GLU A 96 24.94 -1.06 -20.68
C GLU A 96 25.08 -1.09 -19.16
N GLY A 97 23.95 -1.13 -18.43
CA GLY A 97 23.94 -1.28 -16.99
C GLY A 97 24.63 -2.57 -16.56
N LEU A 98 24.31 -3.69 -17.21
CA LEU A 98 24.97 -4.98 -16.95
C LEU A 98 26.49 -4.90 -17.19
N LYS A 99 26.93 -4.37 -18.33
CA LYS A 99 28.36 -4.20 -18.61
C LYS A 99 29.03 -3.43 -17.48
N LYS A 100 28.48 -2.30 -17.04
CA LYS A 100 29.03 -1.48 -15.95
C LYS A 100 29.21 -2.23 -14.62
N TYR A 101 28.39 -3.23 -14.32
CA TYR A 101 28.53 -4.02 -13.09
C TYR A 101 29.59 -5.12 -13.18
N TYR A 102 29.86 -5.64 -14.38
CA TYR A 102 30.70 -6.82 -14.59
C TYR A 102 32.04 -6.54 -15.29
N SER A 103 32.23 -5.36 -15.88
CA SER A 103 33.52 -4.88 -16.41
C SER A 103 34.23 -3.99 -15.41
#